data_AF-A0A1B0GRK5-F1
#
_entry.id   AF-A0A1B0GRK5-F1
#
_cell.length_a   1.000
_cell.length_b   1.000
_cell.length_c   1.000
_cell.angle_alpha   90.00
_cell.angle_beta   90.00
_cell.angle_gamma   90.00
#
_symmetry.space_group_name_H-M   'P 1'
#
loop_
_entity.id
_entity.type
_entity.pdbx_description
1 polymer ?
#
loop_
_entity_poly.entity_id
_entity_poly.type
_entity_poly.pdbx_seq_one_letter_code
_entity_poly.pdbx_strand_id
1 'polypeptide(L)'
;MHSYGVIYTGYATRHVVEGLEPRTLYKFRLKVTSPSGEYEYSPVVSVATTREPISSEHFHRAVSVNDEDLLLRILEGGHVMIDVPNKFGFTALMVA
;
A
#
# COMPACT_ATOMS: atom_id res chain seq x y z
N MET A 1 -1.75 -0.65 -27.43
CA MET A 1 -2.83 -1.55 -26.95
C MET A 1 -2.42 -2.01 -25.56
N HIS A 2 -3.13 -1.66 -24.49
CA HIS A 2 -2.75 -2.08 -23.14
C HIS A 2 -3.30 -3.49 -22.88
N SER A 3 -2.42 -4.43 -22.53
CA SER A 3 -2.81 -5.79 -22.14
C SER A 3 -3.20 -5.80 -20.67
N TYR A 4 -4.27 -6.53 -20.31
CA TYR A 4 -4.68 -6.74 -18.92
C TYR A 4 -4.19 -8.12 -18.45
N GLY A 5 -3.58 -8.18 -17.27
CA GLY A 5 -3.29 -9.42 -16.57
C GLY A 5 -4.45 -9.87 -15.67
N VAL A 6 -4.60 -11.18 -15.47
CA VAL A 6 -5.53 -11.74 -14.48
C VAL A 6 -4.82 -11.81 -13.13
N ILE A 7 -5.34 -11.09 -12.13
CA ILE A 7 -4.79 -11.07 -10.77
C ILE A 7 -5.64 -11.87 -9.77
N TYR A 8 -6.89 -12.16 -10.12
CA TYR A 8 -7.81 -12.92 -9.29
C TYR A 8 -8.85 -13.62 -10.16
N THR A 9 -9.24 -14.84 -9.77
CA THR A 9 -10.35 -15.60 -10.38
C THR A 9 -11.04 -16.40 -9.29
N GLY A 10 -12.35 -16.26 -9.16
CA GLY A 10 -13.14 -16.94 -8.14
C GLY A 10 -14.48 -16.25 -7.91
N TYR A 11 -15.22 -16.73 -6.92
CA TYR A 11 -16.58 -16.27 -6.60
C TYR A 11 -16.63 -15.16 -5.54
N ALA A 12 -15.52 -14.83 -4.88
CA ALA A 12 -15.50 -13.73 -3.91
C ALA A 12 -15.78 -12.38 -4.58
N THR A 13 -16.54 -11.54 -3.88
CA THR A 13 -16.90 -10.18 -4.32
C THR A 13 -15.88 -9.11 -3.93
N ARG A 14 -14.83 -9.50 -3.20
CA ARG A 14 -13.75 -8.63 -2.72
C ARG A 14 -12.41 -9.33 -2.84
N HIS A 15 -11.39 -8.58 -3.25
CA HIS A 15 -10.01 -9.04 -3.33
C HIS A 15 -9.07 -7.85 -3.07
N VAL A 16 -8.03 -8.09 -2.28
CA VAL A 16 -6.98 -7.10 -1.98
C VAL A 16 -5.80 -7.39 -2.90
N VAL A 17 -5.39 -6.38 -3.68
CA VAL A 17 -4.25 -6.47 -4.59
C VAL A 17 -3.03 -5.90 -3.90
N GLU A 18 -2.03 -6.74 -3.67
CA GLU A 18 -0.78 -6.39 -3.00
C GLU A 18 0.38 -6.30 -4.00
N GLY A 19 1.51 -5.75 -3.56
CA GLY A 19 2.73 -5.66 -4.38
C GLY A 19 2.67 -4.65 -5.53
N LEU A 20 1.78 -3.66 -5.45
CA LEU A 20 1.71 -2.57 -6.41
C LEU A 20 2.80 -1.52 -6.16
N GLU A 21 3.32 -0.92 -7.22
CA GLU A 21 4.30 0.16 -7.11
C GLU A 21 3.66 1.39 -6.46
N PRO A 22 4.34 2.07 -5.51
CA PRO A 22 3.87 3.32 -4.93
C PRO A 22 3.76 4.44 -5.97
N ARG A 23 2.79 5.36 -5.80
CA ARG A 23 2.52 6.49 -6.70
C ARG A 23 2.26 6.10 -8.17
N THR A 24 1.81 4.87 -8.42
CA THR A 24 1.56 4.37 -9.77
C THR A 24 0.06 4.25 -10.02
N LEU A 25 -0.37 4.71 -11.20
CA LEU A 25 -1.77 4.62 -11.63
C LEU A 25 -2.04 3.24 -12.25
N TYR A 26 -2.99 2.52 -11.67
CA TYR A 26 -3.44 1.22 -12.16
C TYR A 26 -4.87 1.30 -12.68
N LYS A 27 -5.19 0.40 -13.63
CA LYS A 27 -6.52 0.26 -14.23
C LYS A 27 -7.06 -1.12 -13.94
N PHE A 28 -8.20 -1.18 -13.28
CA PHE A 28 -8.89 -2.42 -12.93
C PHE A 28 -10.21 -2.53 -13.66
N ARG A 29 -10.60 -3.77 -13.97
CA ARG A 29 -11.92 -4.13 -14.47
C ARG A 29 -12.21 -5.56 -14.08
N LEU A 30 -13.49 -5.87 -13.91
CA LEU A 30 -13.95 -7.24 -13.64
C LEU A 30 -14.37 -7.89 -14.96
N LYS A 31 -14.15 -9.20 -15.05
CA LYS A 31 -14.76 -10.06 -16.07
C LYS A 31 -15.73 -10.99 -15.36
N VAL A 32 -17.03 -10.83 -15.59
CA VAL A 32 -18.06 -11.71 -15.04
C VAL A 32 -18.41 -12.73 -16.11
N THR A 33 -18.39 -14.02 -15.76
CA THR A 33 -18.75 -15.10 -16.68
C THR A 33 -20.01 -15.78 -16.16
N SER A 34 -21.02 -15.94 -17.01
CA SER A 34 -22.24 -16.66 -16.69
C SER A 34 -22.01 -18.18 -16.71
N PRO A 35 -22.90 -18.98 -16.10
CA PRO A 35 -22.85 -20.43 -16.22
C PRO A 35 -22.92 -20.94 -17.68
N SER A 36 -23.47 -20.14 -18.60
CA SER A 36 -23.54 -20.46 -20.03
C SER A 36 -22.24 -20.19 -20.78
N GLY A 37 -21.22 -19.62 -20.13
CA GLY A 37 -19.91 -19.31 -20.73
C GLY A 37 -19.80 -17.92 -21.35
N GLU A 38 -20.91 -17.17 -21.42
CA GLU A 38 -20.90 -15.76 -21.83
C GLU A 38 -20.18 -14.91 -20.79
N TYR A 39 -19.53 -13.83 -21.23
CA TYR A 39 -18.86 -12.94 -20.31
C TYR A 39 -19.08 -11.47 -20.65
N GLU A 40 -19.01 -10.64 -19.61
CA GLU A 40 -19.07 -9.20 -19.72
C GLU A 40 -17.94 -8.56 -18.90
N TYR A 41 -17.39 -7.45 -19.41
CA TYR A 41 -16.44 -6.65 -18.66
C TYR A 41 -17.15 -5.47 -17.99
N SER A 42 -16.80 -5.20 -16.74
CA SER A 42 -17.21 -3.95 -16.10
C SER A 42 -16.54 -2.73 -16.76
N PRO A 43 -17.05 -1.51 -16.52
CA PRO A 43 -16.30 -0.29 -16.76
C PRO A 43 -14.91 -0.35 -16.10
N VAL A 44 -13.95 0.34 -16.71
CA VAL A 44 -12.58 0.42 -16.19
C VAL A 44 -12.54 1.46 -15.07
N VAL A 45 -12.02 1.05 -13.91
CA VAL A 45 -11.74 1.94 -12.78
C VAL A 45 -10.25 2.24 -12.75
N SER A 46 -9.89 3.51 -12.64
CA SER A 46 -8.49 3.95 -12.50
C SER A 46 -8.26 4.43 -11.07
N VAL A 47 -7.26 3.86 -10.40
CA VAL A 47 -6.86 4.25 -9.04
C VAL A 47 -5.35 4.32 -8.95
N ALA A 48 -4.85 5.27 -8.17
CA ALA A 48 -3.43 5.41 -7.90
C ALA A 48 -3.12 4.85 -6.50
N THR A 49 -2.00 4.14 -6.38
CA THR A 49 -1.45 3.80 -5.07
C THR A 49 -0.97 5.05 -4.37
N THR A 50 -1.08 5.07 -3.05
CA THR A 50 -0.51 6.15 -2.25
C THR A 50 1.02 6.11 -2.32
N ARG A 51 1.66 7.14 -1.76
CA ARG A 51 3.08 7.03 -1.42
C ARG A 51 3.28 5.82 -0.51
N GLU A 52 4.44 5.19 -0.62
CA GLU A 52 4.83 4.17 0.35
C GLU A 52 4.72 4.79 1.75
N PRO A 53 3.95 4.19 2.66
CA PRO A 53 3.83 4.70 4.01
C PRO A 53 5.22 4.67 4.63
N ILE A 54 5.61 5.79 5.24
CA ILE A 54 6.86 5.86 5.97
C ILE A 54 6.78 4.82 7.08
N SER A 55 7.65 3.81 7.02
CA SER A 55 7.62 2.71 7.99
C SER A 55 8.16 3.16 9.35
N SER A 56 7.87 2.37 10.39
CA SER A 56 8.45 2.58 11.73
C SER A 56 9.98 2.58 11.69
N GLU A 57 10.62 1.78 10.82
CA GLU A 57 12.08 1.79 10.67
C GLU A 57 12.65 3.15 10.24
N HIS A 58 11.95 3.84 9.33
CA HIS A 58 12.34 5.20 8.92
C HIS A 58 12.23 6.17 10.10
N PHE A 59 11.22 6.00 10.96
CA PHE A 59 11.05 6.79 12.17
C PHE A 59 12.14 6.50 13.22
N HIS A 60 12.41 5.21 13.51
CA HIS A 60 13.51 4.77 14.37
C HIS A 60 14.85 5.37 13.92
N ARG A 61 15.11 5.34 12.60
CA ARG A 61 16.31 5.94 12.03
C ARG A 61 16.34 7.45 12.27
N ALA A 62 15.26 8.17 11.94
CA ALA A 62 15.18 9.62 12.08
C ALA A 62 15.46 10.09 13.51
N VAL A 63 14.91 9.39 14.51
CA VAL A 63 15.19 9.65 15.94
C VAL A 63 16.67 9.39 16.25
N SER A 64 17.20 8.23 15.85
CA SER A 64 18.58 7.84 16.19
C SER A 64 19.66 8.78 15.65
N VAL A 65 19.39 9.46 14.52
CA VAL A 65 20.34 10.41 13.91
C VAL A 65 19.98 11.87 14.19
N ASN A 66 18.95 12.14 15.00
CA ASN A 66 18.41 13.46 15.29
C ASN A 66 18.09 14.30 14.02
N ASP A 67 17.48 13.66 13.01
CA ASP A 67 17.08 14.31 11.76
C ASP A 67 15.67 14.93 11.92
N GLU A 68 15.66 16.19 12.38
CA GLU A 68 14.42 16.93 12.66
C GLU A 68 13.56 17.15 11.41
N ASP A 69 14.16 17.41 10.24
CA ASP A 69 13.45 17.61 8.98
C ASP A 69 12.73 16.33 8.55
N LEU A 70 13.38 15.19 8.69
CA LEU A 70 12.76 13.90 8.42
C LEU A 70 11.65 13.61 9.44
N LEU A 71 11.86 13.86 10.73
CA LEU A 71 10.82 13.68 11.75
C LEU A 71 9.56 14.50 11.46
N LEU A 72 9.71 15.78 11.08
CA LEU A 72 8.57 16.65 10.72
C LEU A 72 7.80 16.07 9.53
N ARG A 73 8.49 15.65 8.47
CA ARG A 73 7.85 15.03 7.30
C ARG A 73 7.11 13.73 7.64
N ILE A 74 7.65 12.96 8.59
CA ILE A 74 7.05 11.71 9.06
C ILE A 74 5.77 12.00 9.83
N LEU A 75 5.82 12.96 10.76
CA LEU A 75 4.69 13.34 11.61
C LEU A 75 3.57 14.03 10.81
N GLU A 76 3.90 14.90 9.86
CA GLU A 76 2.94 15.52 8.94
C GLU A 76 2.20 14.50 8.07
N GLY A 77 2.83 13.35 7.79
CA GLY A 77 2.20 12.26 7.04
C GLY A 77 1.08 11.54 7.78
N GLY A 78 0.98 11.68 9.11
CA GLY A 78 -0.11 11.16 9.96
C GLY A 78 -0.29 9.64 9.98
N HIS A 79 0.55 8.88 9.29
CA HIS A 79 0.38 7.45 9.00
C HIS A 79 1.45 6.57 9.64
N VAL A 80 2.17 7.05 10.65
CA VAL A 80 3.25 6.29 11.30
C VAL A 80 2.87 5.93 12.72
N MET A 81 2.89 4.62 13.01
CA MET A 81 2.71 4.10 14.36
C MET A 81 4.02 4.26 15.14
N ILE A 82 4.05 5.23 16.05
CA ILE A 82 5.23 5.66 16.81
C ILE A 82 5.65 4.60 17.85
N ASP A 83 4.69 3.84 18.36
CA ASP A 83 4.90 2.84 19.42
C ASP A 83 5.27 1.45 18.90
N VAL A 84 5.63 1.30 17.63
CA VAL A 84 6.01 0.00 17.07
C VAL A 84 7.44 -0.35 17.51
N PRO A 85 7.63 -1.46 18.26
CA PRO A 85 8.95 -1.90 18.64
C PRO A 85 9.74 -2.37 17.41
N ASN A 86 11.04 -2.10 17.41
CA ASN A 86 11.96 -2.65 16.43
C ASN A 86 12.23 -4.14 16.72
N LYS A 87 13.06 -4.78 15.88
CA LYS A 87 13.48 -6.18 16.04
C LYS A 87 14.15 -6.52 17.38
N PHE A 88 14.54 -5.53 18.17
CA PHE A 88 15.14 -5.67 19.49
C PHE A 88 14.17 -5.33 20.63
N GLY A 89 12.90 -5.04 20.33
CA GLY A 89 11.86 -4.74 21.33
C GLY A 89 11.81 -3.29 21.81
N PHE A 90 12.64 -2.40 21.27
CA PHE A 90 12.65 -0.98 21.65
C PHE A 90 11.71 -0.18 20.75
N THR A 91 10.93 0.74 21.33
CA THR A 91 10.25 1.79 20.56
C THR A 91 11.22 2.92 20.23
N ALA A 92 10.92 3.75 19.23
CA ALA A 92 11.87 4.75 18.76
C ALA A 92 12.21 5.80 19.85
N LEU A 93 11.29 6.06 20.77
CA LEU A 93 11.47 6.95 21.91
C LEU A 93 12.30 6.34 23.05
N MET A 94 12.49 5.01 23.07
CA MET A 94 13.31 4.32 24.09
C MET A 94 14.80 4.31 23.75
N VAL A 95 15.18 4.74 22.54
CA VAL A 95 16.57 4.70 22.04
C VAL A 95 17.27 6.07 22.17
N ALA A 96 16.57 7.10 22.67
CA ALA A 96 17.10 8.45 22.87
C ALA A 96 17.91 8.61 24.17
#